data_AF-A0A2N7VDY6-F1
#
_entry.id   AF-A0A2N7VDY6-F1
#
_cell.length_a   1.000
_cell.length_b   1.000
_cell.length_c   1.000
_cell.angle_alpha   90.00
_cell.angle_beta   90.00
_cell.angle_gamma   90.00
#
_symmetry.space_group_name_H-M   'P 1'
#
loop_
_entity.id
_entity.type
_entity.pdbx_description
1 polymer ?
#
loop_
_entity_poly.entity_id
_entity_poly.type
_entity_poly.pdbx_seq_one_letter_code
_entity_poly.pdbx_strand_id
1 'polypeptide(L)' 'MTPQRAFHLSVSLTSVVLIVGVAIFNGLNLAEAYGSGAPYFSRTTNMDKWTDPLPALYATDALTVGLTVGYFCWTRRAR' A
#
# COMPACT_ATOMS: atom_id res chain seq x y z
N MET A 1 -6.74 16.34 -26.93
CA MET A 1 -6.05 16.24 -25.62
C MET A 1 -4.55 16.25 -25.88
N THR A 2 -3.74 17.15 -25.29
CA THR A 2 -2.30 17.13 -25.56
C THR A 2 -1.68 15.85 -24.97
N PRO A 3 -0.69 15.23 -25.63
CA PRO A 3 -0.11 13.94 -25.19
C PRO A 3 0.42 14.01 -23.75
N GLN A 4 0.95 15.18 -23.34
CA GLN A 4 1.39 15.43 -21.97
C GLN A 4 0.25 15.37 -20.94
N ARG A 5 -0.94 15.89 -21.26
CA ARG A 5 -2.10 15.84 -20.34
C ARG A 5 -2.62 14.41 -20.19
N ALA A 6 -2.66 13.65 -21.28
CA ALA A 6 -3.06 12.25 -21.24
C ALA A 6 -2.09 11.42 -20.37
N PHE A 7 -0.78 11.67 -20.49
CA PHE A 7 0.24 11.03 -19.66
C PHE A 7 0.10 11.34 -18.16
N HIS A 8 -0.14 12.60 -17.78
CA HIS A 8 -0.32 12.94 -16.37
C HIS A 8 -1.59 12.31 -15.76
N LEU A 9 -2.66 12.21 -16.54
CA LEU A 9 -3.88 11.56 -16.09
C LEU A 9 -3.72 10.05 -15.94
N SER A 10 -3.01 9.39 -16.86
CA SER A 10 -2.76 7.95 -16.74
C SER A 10 -1.94 7.65 -15.47
N VAL A 11 -0.86 8.40 -15.21
CA VAL A 11 -0.06 8.22 -14.00
C VAL A 11 -0.87 8.52 -12.73
N SER A 12 -1.71 9.56 -12.75
CA SER A 12 -2.58 9.88 -11.61
C SER A 12 -3.57 8.75 -11.33
N LEU A 13 -4.20 8.21 -12.37
CA LEU A 13 -5.13 7.08 -12.25
C LEU A 13 -4.41 5.82 -11.73
N THR A 14 -3.23 5.51 -12.27
CA THR A 14 -2.40 4.39 -11.79
C THR A 14 -2.04 4.55 -10.32
N SER A 15 -1.72 5.77 -9.87
CA SER A 15 -1.40 6.04 -8.46
C SER A 15 -2.60 5.77 -7.55
N VAL A 16 -3.81 6.16 -7.96
CA VAL A 16 -5.04 5.87 -7.21
C VAL A 16 -5.29 4.37 -7.12
N VAL A 17 -5.17 3.64 -8.24
CA VAL A 17 -5.33 2.17 -8.25
C VAL A 17 -4.32 1.50 -7.33
N LEU A 18 -3.08 1.95 -7.34
CA LEU A 18 -2.02 1.41 -6.49
C LEU A 18 -2.31 1.66 -5.00
N ILE A 19 -2.76 2.86 -4.61
CA ILE A 19 -3.15 3.17 -3.23
C ILE A 19 -4.30 2.28 -2.76
N VAL A 20 -5.34 2.12 -3.58
CA VAL A 20 -6.48 1.25 -3.26
C VAL A 20 -6.03 -0.21 -3.12
N GLY A 21 -5.16 -0.67 -4.03
CA GLY A 21 -4.59 -2.01 -3.97
C GLY A 21 -3.79 -2.27 -2.69
N VAL A 22 -2.96 -1.32 -2.28
CA VAL A 22 -2.20 -1.41 -1.02
C VAL A 22 -3.12 -1.42 0.20
N ALA A 23 -4.18 -0.60 0.21
CA ALA A 23 -5.15 -0.61 1.29
C ALA A 23 -5.85 -1.97 1.44
N ILE A 24 -6.25 -2.59 0.33
CA ILE A 24 -6.83 -3.95 0.32
C ILE A 24 -5.80 -4.98 0.79
N PHE A 25 -4.56 -4.91 0.26
CA PHE A 25 -3.47 -5.80 0.64
C PHE A 25 -3.18 -5.75 2.14
N ASN A 26 -3.09 -4.55 2.73
CA ASN A 26 -2.91 -4.37 4.17
C ASN A 26 -4.09 -4.94 4.95
N GLY A 27 -5.32 -4.67 4.51
CA GLY A 27 -6.53 -5.21 5.15
C GLY A 27 -6.55 -6.74 5.21
N LEU A 28 -6.18 -7.40 4.11
CA LEU A 28 -6.10 -8.86 4.05
C LEU A 28 -4.99 -9.41 4.96
N ASN A 29 -3.77 -8.86 4.88
CA ASN A 29 -2.65 -9.31 5.72
C ASN A 29 -2.92 -9.12 7.22
N LEU A 30 -3.56 -8.00 7.58
CA LEU A 30 -3.95 -7.74 8.97
C LEU A 30 -5.07 -8.70 9.41
N ALA A 31 -6.06 -8.96 8.56
CA ALA A 31 -7.13 -9.92 8.86
C ALA A 31 -6.59 -11.35 9.00
N GLU A 32 -5.63 -11.75 8.18
CA GLU A 32 -4.96 -13.06 8.29
C GLU A 32 -4.10 -13.16 9.54
N ALA A 33 -3.29 -12.13 9.83
CA ALA A 33 -2.39 -12.15 10.98
C ALA A 33 -3.13 -12.01 12.33
N TYR A 34 -4.26 -11.29 12.36
CA TYR A 34 -4.91 -10.85 13.60
C TYR A 34 -6.41 -11.22 13.73
N GLY A 35 -7.13 -11.64 12.68
CA GLY A 35 -8.54 -12.12 12.76
C GLY A 35 -8.63 -13.64 12.97
N SER A 36 -9.75 -14.28 13.31
CA SER A 36 -11.06 -13.87 13.84
C SER A 36 -11.35 -14.71 15.11
N GLY A 37 -11.17 -14.11 16.29
CA GLY A 37 -11.54 -14.70 17.59
C GLY A 37 -10.49 -14.51 18.67
N ALA A 38 -10.95 -14.42 19.93
CA ALA A 38 -10.12 -14.00 21.07
C ALA A 38 -8.99 -15.00 21.42
N PRO A 39 -7.75 -14.55 21.72
CA PRO A 39 -7.29 -13.17 21.67
C PRO A 39 -6.65 -12.82 20.32
N TYR A 40 -6.09 -13.81 19.62
CA TYR A 40 -5.57 -13.78 18.25
C TYR A 40 -5.36 -15.24 17.80
N PHE A 41 -6.42 -16.03 17.59
CA PHE A 41 -6.26 -17.48 17.36
C PHE A 41 -5.28 -17.83 16.23
N SER A 42 -5.21 -17.03 15.16
CA SER A 42 -4.24 -17.18 14.07
C SER A 42 -2.78 -16.95 14.50
N ARG A 43 -2.55 -16.06 15.48
CA ARG A 43 -1.24 -15.87 16.11
C ARG A 43 -0.94 -16.97 17.12
N THR A 44 -1.91 -17.38 17.94
CA THR A 44 -1.67 -18.28 19.07
C THR A 44 -1.59 -19.76 18.70
N THR A 45 -2.18 -20.20 17.57
CA THR A 45 -2.13 -21.61 17.14
C THR A 45 -0.80 -22.02 16.50
N ASN A 46 0.04 -21.07 16.07
CA ASN A 46 1.33 -21.36 15.43
C ASN A 46 2.38 -20.25 15.66
N MET A 47 2.61 -19.86 16.92
CA MET A 47 3.52 -18.76 17.25
C MET A 47 4.98 -19.00 16.83
N ASP A 48 5.39 -20.26 16.66
CA ASP A 48 6.72 -20.64 16.18
C ASP A 48 6.95 -20.27 14.72
N LYS A 49 5.88 -20.12 13.92
CA LYS A 49 5.95 -19.71 12.50
C LYS A 49 5.36 -18.32 12.26
N TRP A 50 4.67 -17.77 13.25
CA TRP A 50 4.05 -16.47 13.13
C TRP A 50 5.12 -15.38 12.96
N THR A 51 4.96 -14.58 11.92
CA THR A 51 5.82 -13.42 11.63
C THR A 51 4.95 -12.18 11.69
N ASP A 52 5.45 -11.13 12.33
CA ASP A 52 4.76 -9.84 12.36
C ASP A 52 4.67 -9.28 10.94
N PRO A 53 3.46 -9.03 10.39
CA PRO A 53 3.33 -8.45 9.06
C PRO A 53 3.74 -6.97 9.03
N LEU A 54 3.71 -6.25 10.17
CA LEU A 54 3.84 -4.80 10.21
C LEU A 54 5.12 -4.27 9.54
N PRO A 55 6.32 -4.84 9.76
CA PRO A 55 7.53 -4.36 9.08
C PRO A 55 7.42 -4.39 7.55
N ALA A 56 6.82 -5.45 6.98
CA ALA A 56 6.65 -5.57 5.53
C ALA A 56 5.55 -4.62 5.01
N LEU A 57 4.46 -4.46 5.76
CA LEU A 57 3.40 -3.51 5.40
C LEU A 57 3.92 -2.06 5.43
N TYR A 58 4.68 -1.68 6.45
CA TYR A 58 5.29 -0.34 6.52
C TYR A 58 6.25 -0.06 5.36
N ALA A 59 7.07 -1.03 4.96
CA ALA A 59 7.95 -0.87 3.81
C ALA A 59 7.14 -0.64 2.51
N THR A 60 6.05 -1.39 2.35
CA THR A 60 5.13 -1.27 1.19
C THR A 60 4.43 0.08 1.16
N ASP A 61 3.94 0.55 2.31
CA ASP A 61 3.30 1.85 2.46
C ASP A 61 4.29 2.99 2.18
N ALA A 62 5.49 2.94 2.75
CA ALA A 62 6.52 3.96 2.57
C ALA A 62 6.94 4.08 1.10
N LEU A 63 7.11 2.95 0.40
CA LEU A 63 7.43 2.93 -1.03
C LEU A 63 6.30 3.55 -1.86
N THR A 64 5.06 3.15 -1.59
CA THR A 64 3.86 3.63 -2.29
C THR A 64 3.68 5.13 -2.13
N VAL A 65 3.79 5.63 -0.90
CA VAL A 65 3.71 7.06 -0.59
C VAL A 65 4.88 7.80 -1.23
N GLY A 66 6.10 7.27 -1.11
CA GLY A 66 7.32 7.89 -1.66
C GLY A 66 7.25 8.08 -3.17
N LEU A 67 6.82 7.05 -3.91
CA LEU A 67 6.65 7.12 -5.37
C LEU A 67 5.56 8.12 -5.76
N THR A 68 4.41 8.06 -5.09
CA THR A 68 3.26 8.92 -5.37
C THR A 68 3.60 10.39 -5.10
N VAL A 69 4.08 10.69 -3.89
CA VAL A 69 4.46 12.04 -3.48
C VAL A 69 5.62 12.55 -4.33
N GLY A 70 6.64 11.73 -4.57
CA GLY A 70 7.78 12.09 -5.41
C GLY A 70 7.35 12.52 -6.82
N TYR A 71 6.43 11.77 -7.44
CA TYR A 71 5.85 12.14 -8.73
C TYR A 71 5.11 13.47 -8.68
N PHE A 72 4.24 13.69 -7.68
CA PHE A 72 3.49 14.93 -7.55
C PHE A 72 4.38 16.14 -7.23
N CYS A 73 5.42 15.97 -6.41
CA CYS A 73 6.40 17.01 -6.13
C CYS A 73 7.20 17.37 -7.38
N TRP A 74 7.64 16.38 -8.16
CA TRP A 74 8.36 16.60 -9.42
C TRP A 74 7.49 17.37 -10.42
N THR A 75 6.25 16.92 -10.64
CA THR A 75 5.34 17.56 -11.60
C THR A 75 4.91 18.96 -11.18
N ARG A 76 4.85 19.26 -9.87
CA ARG A 76 4.65 20.62 -9.36
C ARG A 76 5.87 21.51 -9.55
N ARG A 77 7.09 20.97 -9.40
CA ARG A 77 8.34 21.71 -9.61
C ARG A 77 8.65 21.98 -11.08
N ALA A 78 8.22 21.10 -11.98
CA ALA A 78 8.46 21.21 -13.41
C ALA A 78 7.43 22.08 -14.16
N ARG A 79 6.47 22.65 -13.44
CA ARG A 79 5.51 23.65 -13.92
C ARG A 79 5.95 25.03 -13.48
#